data_AF-A0AAV6A3B5-F1
#
_entry.id   AF-A0AAV6A3B5-F1
#
_cell.length_a   1.000
_cell.length_b   1.000
_cell.length_c   1.000
_cell.angle_alpha   90.00
_cell.angle_beta   90.00
_cell.angle_gamma   90.00
#
_symmetry.space_group_name_H-M   'P 1'
#
loop_
_entity.id
_entity.type
_entity.pdbx_description
1 polymer ?
#
loop_
_entity_poly.entity_id
_entity_poly.type
_entity_poly.pdbx_seq_one_letter_code
_entity_poly.pdbx_strand_id
1 'polypeptide(L)'
;LLAAQRTGLNGSLGPLWVKRGWYHAWLLHNGSVADPAARQVATESYRRLISAAYDGPTEQVALERRLVRALTGGCERMEAGYLLRREVYSAEFSQGIENIVADSQTGFNSAAFIRTVKLKDFPWNGWLRVGIAGRPTAAWNPVGGFSDPAGRLLWAALGDFAAFPAPYAADWVPNRVTATPGAAAGAIPEDALKPDPGSGTAREVGKGKTAEAQTTYRVSASAFHDGTRMTAADAVYPVLLAARASAAKGRDWLGGVKVLRTETEVKKFADISFTFVTPVIDVYTTGALDPAERQAALPWSPVPWTVLTLIEEAQARGWAAVTREEAARRRLPWLDLARDAKLKAQLAGLVDTYATQNYIPPLLKKLVAADEAQHRWQSLRQFYQRRHHFLVTNGPYQLGKWSEASVTLDVFRDFTYPIGVGAFDRFALPLRAWIVRATAHGDHLEVQADVERAERFLRSYRLLREPMGTVGAEGDKPDIPVCRFVALSADGEVARVGSSREVQSGRLVVPLKGLAKGGPYTVLLALYVADNTVNPQITTVSYRPESAP
;
A
#
# COMPACT_ATOMS: atom_id res chain seq x y z
N LEU A 1 -5.62 16.24 -7.40
CA LEU A 1 -6.47 15.05 -7.63
C LEU A 1 -6.30 14.00 -6.51
N LEU A 2 -5.22 13.22 -6.49
CA LEU A 2 -5.12 12.05 -5.60
C LEU A 2 -4.90 12.36 -4.11
N ALA A 3 -4.27 13.49 -3.78
CA ALA A 3 -3.93 13.82 -2.39
C ALA A 3 -5.14 13.84 -1.45
N ALA A 4 -6.31 14.27 -1.94
CA ALA A 4 -7.56 14.29 -1.18
C ALA A 4 -8.18 12.90 -0.96
N GLN A 5 -7.76 11.90 -1.74
CA GLN A 5 -8.30 10.53 -1.69
C GLN A 5 -7.39 9.58 -0.88
N ARG A 6 -6.23 10.06 -0.42
CA ARG A 6 -5.25 9.28 0.37
C ARG A 6 -5.46 9.36 1.88
N THR A 7 -6.53 10.02 2.35
CA THR A 7 -6.90 10.05 3.77
C THR A 7 -7.59 8.74 4.14
N GLY A 8 -6.82 7.76 4.62
CA GLY A 8 -7.36 6.49 5.11
C GLY A 8 -7.23 6.35 6.62
N LEU A 9 -8.17 5.59 7.21
CA LEU A 9 -8.17 5.20 8.61
C LEU A 9 -6.98 4.27 8.91
N ASN A 10 -6.30 4.50 10.04
CA ASN A 10 -5.23 3.65 10.57
C ASN A 10 -4.18 3.23 9.54
N GLY A 11 -3.52 4.19 8.87
CA GLY A 11 -2.44 3.87 7.93
C GLY A 11 -2.88 3.28 6.57
N SER A 12 -4.19 3.24 6.25
CA SER A 12 -4.63 3.06 4.87
C SER A 12 -4.20 4.27 4.02
N LEU A 13 -3.51 4.02 2.90
CA LEU A 13 -2.97 5.06 2.00
C LEU A 13 -3.99 5.51 0.93
N GLY A 14 -5.28 5.25 1.16
CA GLY A 14 -6.37 5.47 0.20
C GLY A 14 -6.94 4.16 -0.36
N PRO A 15 -7.82 4.21 -1.38
CA PRO A 15 -8.37 3.01 -2.00
C PRO A 15 -7.31 2.16 -2.68
N LEU A 16 -7.52 0.83 -2.77
CA LEU A 16 -6.56 -0.13 -3.34
C LEU A 16 -6.23 0.18 -4.80
N TRP A 17 -7.19 0.74 -5.53
CA TRP A 17 -7.09 1.18 -6.92
C TRP A 17 -6.65 2.65 -7.10
N VAL A 18 -6.11 3.31 -6.07
CA VAL A 18 -5.77 4.76 -6.12
C VAL A 18 -4.82 5.13 -7.27
N LYS A 19 -4.05 4.19 -7.79
CA LYS A 19 -3.12 4.37 -8.93
C LYS A 19 -3.65 3.87 -10.27
N ARG A 20 -4.87 3.34 -10.34
CA ARG A 20 -5.47 2.83 -11.58
C ARG A 20 -5.96 4.00 -12.44
N GLY A 21 -5.65 3.97 -13.73
CA GLY A 21 -5.99 5.06 -14.66
C GLY A 21 -7.50 5.31 -14.78
N TRP A 22 -8.32 4.26 -14.77
CA TRP A 22 -9.79 4.39 -14.81
C TRP A 22 -10.33 5.17 -13.60
N TYR A 23 -9.70 5.02 -12.43
CA TYR A 23 -10.12 5.74 -11.23
C TYR A 23 -9.79 7.22 -11.33
N HIS A 24 -8.67 7.56 -11.96
CA HIS A 24 -8.31 8.96 -12.21
C HIS A 24 -9.28 9.60 -13.19
N ALA A 25 -9.66 8.89 -14.25
CA ALA A 25 -10.71 9.32 -15.17
C ALA A 25 -12.04 9.56 -14.44
N TRP A 26 -12.46 8.64 -13.57
CA TRP A 26 -13.66 8.82 -12.76
C TRP A 26 -13.62 10.09 -11.89
N LEU A 27 -12.52 10.30 -11.17
CA LEU A 27 -12.35 11.48 -10.32
C LEU A 27 -12.36 12.80 -11.09
N LEU A 28 -11.90 12.80 -12.34
CA LEU A 28 -11.84 13.99 -13.19
C LEU A 28 -13.19 14.28 -13.88
N HIS A 29 -13.89 13.24 -14.36
CA HIS A 29 -14.98 13.39 -15.33
C HIS A 29 -16.39 13.12 -14.79
N ASN A 30 -16.54 12.34 -13.72
CA ASN A 30 -17.88 11.88 -13.30
C ASN A 30 -18.87 13.03 -13.03
N GLY A 31 -18.38 14.16 -12.47
CA GLY A 31 -19.22 15.33 -12.20
C GLY A 31 -19.65 16.14 -13.42
N SER A 32 -19.15 15.82 -14.62
CA SER A 32 -19.37 16.61 -15.85
C SER A 32 -20.08 15.87 -16.97
N VAL A 33 -20.45 14.60 -16.81
CA VAL A 33 -21.18 13.84 -17.85
C VAL A 33 -22.65 14.30 -17.87
N ALA A 34 -23.10 15.02 -18.90
CA ALA A 34 -24.49 15.49 -18.99
C ALA A 34 -25.46 14.41 -19.50
N ASP A 35 -25.04 13.56 -20.44
CA ASP A 35 -25.86 12.45 -20.93
C ASP A 35 -26.26 11.48 -19.80
N PRO A 36 -27.57 11.34 -19.48
CA PRO A 36 -28.03 10.44 -18.44
C PRO A 36 -27.65 8.98 -18.69
N ALA A 37 -27.65 8.53 -19.95
CA ALA A 37 -27.34 7.14 -20.29
C ALA A 37 -25.84 6.85 -20.06
N ALA A 38 -24.95 7.69 -20.57
CA ALA A 38 -23.52 7.61 -20.28
C ALA A 38 -23.22 7.68 -18.78
N ARG A 39 -23.90 8.56 -18.02
CA ARG A 39 -23.73 8.67 -16.57
C ARG A 39 -24.13 7.38 -15.85
N GLN A 40 -25.23 6.74 -16.25
CA GLN A 40 -25.67 5.46 -15.70
C GLN A 40 -24.64 4.36 -15.97
N VAL A 41 -24.15 4.26 -17.21
CA VAL A 41 -23.12 3.28 -17.60
C VAL A 41 -21.82 3.49 -16.83
N ALA A 42 -21.37 4.74 -16.70
CA ALA A 42 -20.17 5.08 -15.94
C ALA A 42 -20.33 4.72 -14.46
N THR A 43 -21.47 5.08 -13.85
CA THR A 43 -21.73 4.79 -12.43
C THR A 43 -21.78 3.29 -12.15
N GLU A 44 -22.44 2.52 -13.00
CA GLU A 44 -22.51 1.07 -12.85
C GLU A 44 -21.15 0.41 -13.06
N SER A 45 -20.40 0.82 -14.09
CA SER A 45 -19.04 0.29 -14.32
C SER A 45 -18.11 0.62 -13.16
N TYR A 46 -18.16 1.85 -12.63
CA TYR A 46 -17.42 2.25 -11.43
C TYR A 46 -17.79 1.39 -10.23
N ARG A 47 -19.10 1.20 -9.97
CA ARG A 47 -19.60 0.37 -8.87
C ARG A 47 -19.05 -1.05 -8.95
N ARG A 48 -19.12 -1.68 -10.12
CA ARG A 48 -18.60 -3.05 -10.35
C ARG A 48 -17.09 -3.13 -10.15
N LEU A 49 -16.33 -2.13 -10.61
CA LEU A 49 -14.88 -2.09 -10.44
C LEU A 49 -14.48 -1.96 -8.96
N ILE A 50 -15.10 -1.07 -8.19
CA ILE A 50 -14.75 -0.88 -6.76
C ILE A 50 -15.23 -2.02 -5.86
N SER A 51 -16.17 -2.84 -6.34
CA SER A 51 -16.69 -4.00 -5.62
C SER A 51 -16.14 -5.33 -6.15
N ALA A 52 -15.15 -5.30 -7.06
CA ALA A 52 -14.61 -6.48 -7.72
C ALA A 52 -15.68 -7.41 -8.33
N ALA A 53 -16.78 -6.86 -8.83
CA ALA A 53 -17.89 -7.63 -9.39
C ALA A 53 -17.69 -7.91 -10.88
N TYR A 54 -16.69 -8.74 -11.21
CA TYR A 54 -16.35 -9.16 -12.57
C TYR A 54 -15.67 -10.54 -12.61
N ASP A 55 -15.85 -11.25 -13.72
CA ASP A 55 -15.34 -12.60 -13.96
C ASP A 55 -13.97 -12.56 -14.66
N GLY A 56 -12.95 -12.16 -13.88
CA GLY A 56 -11.55 -12.18 -14.29
C GLY A 56 -11.09 -11.01 -15.16
N PRO A 57 -9.84 -11.07 -15.66
CA PRO A 57 -9.13 -9.91 -16.21
C PRO A 57 -9.71 -9.39 -17.53
N THR A 58 -10.33 -10.25 -18.35
CA THR A 58 -10.96 -9.82 -19.61
C THR A 58 -12.17 -8.92 -19.32
N GLU A 59 -13.07 -9.33 -18.43
CA GLU A 59 -14.23 -8.51 -18.08
C GLU A 59 -13.81 -7.25 -17.31
N GLN A 60 -12.82 -7.35 -16.42
CA GLN A 60 -12.26 -6.20 -15.73
C GLN A 60 -11.82 -5.11 -16.72
N VAL A 61 -10.95 -5.44 -17.70
CA VAL A 61 -10.46 -4.47 -18.69
C VAL A 61 -11.59 -3.98 -19.60
N ALA A 62 -12.58 -4.82 -19.90
CA ALA A 62 -13.77 -4.39 -20.64
C ALA A 62 -14.57 -3.33 -19.85
N LEU A 63 -14.76 -3.52 -18.54
CA LEU A 63 -15.41 -2.56 -17.65
C LEU A 63 -14.60 -1.26 -17.52
N GLU A 64 -13.28 -1.34 -17.36
CA GLU A 64 -12.40 -0.16 -17.31
C GLU A 64 -12.53 0.66 -18.59
N ARG A 65 -12.51 0.00 -19.76
CA ARG A 65 -12.67 0.67 -21.07
C ARG A 65 -14.07 1.24 -21.24
N ARG A 66 -15.12 0.52 -20.84
CA ARG A 66 -16.51 0.98 -20.88
C ARG A 66 -16.70 2.22 -20.01
N LEU A 67 -16.15 2.20 -18.80
CA LEU A 67 -16.15 3.33 -17.88
C LEU A 67 -15.50 4.56 -18.53
N VAL A 68 -14.27 4.42 -19.03
CA VAL A 68 -13.54 5.55 -19.64
C VAL A 68 -14.28 6.08 -20.87
N ARG A 69 -14.76 5.20 -21.77
CA ARG A 69 -15.56 5.60 -22.94
C ARG A 69 -16.81 6.38 -22.54
N ALA A 70 -17.54 5.94 -21.51
CA ALA A 70 -18.73 6.64 -21.04
C ALA A 70 -18.40 8.01 -20.40
N LEU A 71 -17.27 8.11 -19.72
CA LEU A 71 -16.81 9.37 -19.11
C LEU A 71 -16.29 10.39 -20.12
N THR A 72 -15.68 9.93 -21.23
CA THR A 72 -14.99 10.79 -22.21
C THR A 72 -15.70 10.86 -23.56
N GLY A 73 -16.85 10.20 -23.72
CA GLY A 73 -17.57 10.13 -25.00
C GLY A 73 -18.22 11.45 -25.44
N GLY A 74 -18.51 12.34 -24.49
CA GLY A 74 -19.03 13.69 -24.76
C GLY A 74 -17.92 14.72 -24.94
N CYS A 75 -18.15 15.72 -25.80
CA CYS A 75 -17.24 16.87 -25.98
C CYS A 75 -17.41 17.97 -24.92
N GLU A 76 -18.13 17.68 -23.83
CA GLU A 76 -18.56 18.65 -22.81
C GLU A 76 -17.40 19.14 -21.93
N ARG A 77 -16.34 18.35 -21.81
CA ARG A 77 -15.13 18.71 -21.08
C ARG A 77 -13.92 18.12 -21.77
N MET A 78 -13.06 18.98 -22.29
CA MET A 78 -11.75 18.57 -22.80
C MET A 78 -10.67 18.76 -21.72
N GLU A 79 -9.88 17.74 -21.46
CA GLU A 79 -8.66 17.89 -20.67
C GLU A 79 -7.60 18.64 -21.49
N ALA A 80 -7.51 19.95 -21.28
CA ALA A 80 -6.52 20.79 -21.97
C ALA A 80 -5.05 20.45 -21.59
N GLY A 81 -4.85 19.70 -20.51
CA GLY A 81 -3.53 19.22 -20.09
C GLY A 81 -3.50 18.75 -18.64
N TYR A 82 -2.38 18.14 -18.25
CA TYR A 82 -2.09 17.75 -16.88
C TYR A 82 -0.83 18.46 -16.39
N LEU A 83 -0.82 18.83 -15.10
CA LEU A 83 0.39 19.35 -14.46
C LEU A 83 1.31 18.17 -14.14
N LEU A 84 2.46 18.11 -14.81
CA LEU A 84 3.54 17.21 -14.44
C LEU A 84 4.28 17.80 -13.25
N ARG A 85 4.34 17.06 -12.14
CA ARG A 85 5.25 17.39 -11.05
C ARG A 85 6.66 17.04 -11.49
N ARG A 86 7.48 18.06 -11.74
CA ARG A 86 8.93 17.90 -11.96
C ARG A 86 9.65 18.21 -10.67
N GLU A 87 10.46 17.26 -10.20
CA GLU A 87 11.29 17.44 -9.01
C GLU A 87 12.74 17.50 -9.45
N VAL A 88 13.42 18.58 -9.08
CA VAL A 88 14.85 18.75 -9.35
C VAL A 88 15.60 18.12 -8.18
N TYR A 89 16.53 17.22 -8.49
CA TYR A 89 17.53 16.76 -7.54
C TYR A 89 18.89 16.81 -8.24
N SER A 90 19.96 16.98 -7.47
CA SER A 90 21.33 16.86 -7.96
C SER A 90 22.05 15.78 -7.15
N ALA A 91 22.74 14.89 -7.86
CA ALA A 91 23.60 13.85 -7.30
C ALA A 91 25.07 14.06 -7.68
N GLU A 92 25.41 15.23 -8.25
CA GLU A 92 26.66 15.54 -8.96
C GLU A 92 27.88 15.79 -8.04
N PHE A 93 27.71 15.80 -6.72
CA PHE A 93 28.82 15.96 -5.77
C PHE A 93 29.22 14.61 -5.15
N SER A 94 30.51 14.43 -4.86
CA SER A 94 31.10 13.20 -4.30
C SER A 94 30.45 12.77 -2.98
N GLN A 95 30.10 13.74 -2.12
CA GLN A 95 29.39 13.58 -0.84
C GLN A 95 27.85 13.51 -0.99
N GLY A 96 27.34 13.34 -2.21
CA GLY A 96 25.91 13.40 -2.51
C GLY A 96 25.08 12.22 -1.98
N ILE A 97 23.81 12.18 -2.41
CA ILE A 97 22.90 11.05 -2.15
C ILE A 97 22.86 10.09 -3.34
N GLU A 98 22.51 8.83 -3.07
CA GLU A 98 22.26 7.78 -4.06
C GLU A 98 20.94 7.05 -3.74
N ASN A 99 20.56 6.09 -4.60
CA ASN A 99 19.36 5.27 -4.43
C ASN A 99 18.07 6.11 -4.28
N ILE A 100 17.95 7.13 -5.12
CA ILE A 100 16.82 8.04 -5.10
C ILE A 100 15.64 7.39 -5.84
N VAL A 101 14.50 7.26 -5.14
CA VAL A 101 13.27 6.71 -5.69
C VAL A 101 12.22 7.80 -5.79
N ALA A 102 11.64 8.00 -6.98
CA ALA A 102 10.51 8.88 -7.20
C ALA A 102 9.24 8.06 -7.45
N ASP A 103 8.18 8.31 -6.68
CA ASP A 103 6.87 7.76 -6.99
C ASP A 103 6.28 8.43 -8.23
N SER A 104 5.79 7.65 -9.19
CA SER A 104 5.18 8.13 -10.43
C SER A 104 3.99 9.09 -10.25
N GLN A 105 3.38 9.12 -9.06
CA GLN A 105 2.25 9.98 -8.73
C GLN A 105 2.59 11.02 -7.67
N THR A 106 3.43 10.68 -6.68
CA THR A 106 3.76 11.60 -5.57
C THR A 106 5.20 12.06 -5.48
N GLY A 107 6.05 11.66 -6.42
CA GLY A 107 7.47 12.01 -6.45
C GLY A 107 8.18 11.52 -5.18
N PHE A 108 9.02 12.37 -4.59
CA PHE A 108 9.73 12.11 -3.33
C PHE A 108 8.82 12.10 -2.10
N ASN A 109 7.54 12.51 -2.23
CA ASN A 109 6.57 12.37 -1.15
C ASN A 109 6.02 10.94 -1.09
N SER A 110 6.90 9.97 -0.82
CA SER A 110 6.58 8.54 -0.79
C SER A 110 7.39 7.79 0.27
N ALA A 111 6.83 6.67 0.73
CA ALA A 111 7.50 5.74 1.63
C ALA A 111 8.79 5.16 1.04
N ALA A 112 8.81 4.93 -0.28
CA ALA A 112 9.96 4.40 -0.98
C ALA A 112 11.16 5.35 -0.98
N PHE A 113 10.94 6.66 -1.16
CA PHE A 113 12.02 7.64 -1.15
C PHE A 113 12.82 7.60 0.16
N ILE A 114 12.14 7.81 1.31
CA ILE A 114 12.79 7.88 2.63
C ILE A 114 13.50 6.57 3.02
N ARG A 115 13.00 5.42 2.54
CA ARG A 115 13.55 4.09 2.86
C ARG A 115 14.70 3.66 1.95
N THR A 116 14.90 4.35 0.84
CA THR A 116 15.84 3.92 -0.20
C THR A 116 16.99 4.91 -0.36
N VAL A 117 16.76 6.21 -0.13
CA VAL A 117 17.80 7.23 -0.22
C VAL A 117 18.94 6.95 0.75
N LYS A 118 20.18 7.03 0.25
CA LYS A 118 21.41 6.80 1.03
C LYS A 118 22.37 7.95 0.86
N LEU A 119 23.16 8.23 1.89
CA LEU A 119 24.32 9.10 1.79
C LEU A 119 25.48 8.29 1.18
N LYS A 120 26.11 8.80 0.12
CA LYS A 120 27.20 8.08 -0.58
C LYS A 120 28.34 7.74 0.39
N ASP A 121 28.83 8.72 1.14
CA ASP A 121 30.05 8.55 1.94
C ASP A 121 29.82 7.95 3.33
N PHE A 122 28.63 8.12 3.89
CA PHE A 122 28.28 7.59 5.20
C PHE A 122 26.88 6.96 5.18
N PRO A 123 26.72 5.78 4.54
CA PRO A 123 25.40 5.16 4.40
C PRO A 123 24.72 4.84 5.74
N TRP A 124 25.47 4.84 6.84
CA TRP A 124 25.00 4.47 8.19
C TRP A 124 24.85 5.64 9.16
N ASN A 125 25.41 6.83 8.85
CA ASN A 125 25.46 7.97 9.77
C ASN A 125 25.48 9.29 8.99
N GLY A 126 24.67 10.26 9.37
CA GLY A 126 24.76 11.61 8.80
C GLY A 126 23.43 12.34 8.80
N TRP A 127 23.39 13.46 8.08
CA TRP A 127 22.23 14.33 8.01
C TRP A 127 21.77 14.49 6.57
N LEU A 128 20.51 14.14 6.31
CA LEU A 128 19.81 14.47 5.07
C LEU A 128 18.82 15.59 5.35
N ARG A 129 18.97 16.73 4.67
CA ARG A 129 17.99 17.83 4.72
C ARG A 129 17.08 17.75 3.51
N VAL A 130 15.78 17.57 3.73
CA VAL A 130 14.77 17.48 2.67
C VAL A 130 13.88 18.70 2.72
N GLY A 131 13.88 19.49 1.64
CA GLY A 131 12.92 20.58 1.45
C GLY A 131 11.58 20.04 0.97
N ILE A 132 10.48 20.51 1.55
CA ILE A 132 9.12 20.15 1.14
C ILE A 132 8.36 21.43 0.80
N ALA A 133 7.56 21.38 -0.27
CA ALA A 133 6.69 22.48 -0.65
C ALA A 133 5.54 22.65 0.35
N GLY A 134 5.35 23.87 0.85
CA GLY A 134 4.25 24.26 1.73
C GLY A 134 4.53 24.08 3.22
N ARG A 135 3.77 24.81 4.05
CA ARG A 135 3.86 24.72 5.51
C ARG A 135 3.06 23.50 6.02
N PRO A 136 3.52 22.81 7.09
CA PRO A 136 2.76 21.74 7.72
C PRO A 136 1.55 22.32 8.48
N THR A 137 0.35 22.10 7.96
CA THR A 137 -0.93 22.63 8.50
C THR A 137 -1.89 21.53 8.95
N ALA A 138 -1.73 20.30 8.47
CA ALA A 138 -2.51 19.15 8.88
C ALA A 138 -2.10 18.68 10.27
N ALA A 139 -3.06 18.19 11.06
CA ALA A 139 -2.80 17.64 12.38
C ALA A 139 -1.94 16.37 12.32
N TRP A 140 -1.08 16.15 13.32
CA TRP A 140 -0.22 14.96 13.41
C TRP A 140 -0.98 13.82 14.11
N ASN A 141 -1.83 13.17 13.32
CA ASN A 141 -2.74 12.11 13.73
C ASN A 141 -2.69 10.94 12.74
N PRO A 142 -2.43 9.69 13.20
CA PRO A 142 -2.31 8.51 12.34
C PRO A 142 -3.61 8.04 11.67
N VAL A 143 -4.77 8.61 12.02
CA VAL A 143 -6.09 8.16 11.53
C VAL A 143 -6.69 9.08 10.48
N GLY A 144 -6.64 10.39 10.69
CA GLY A 144 -7.23 11.37 9.78
C GLY A 144 -6.41 12.65 9.67
N GLY A 145 -5.14 12.60 10.08
CA GLY A 145 -4.17 13.69 9.97
C GLY A 145 -3.15 13.44 8.87
N PHE A 146 -1.99 14.12 8.95
CA PHE A 146 -0.88 14.00 8.00
C PHE A 146 -1.29 14.18 6.52
N SER A 147 -2.35 14.95 6.27
CA SER A 147 -2.98 15.08 4.95
C SER A 147 -2.42 16.20 4.08
N ASP A 148 -1.48 17.00 4.60
CA ASP A 148 -0.70 17.95 3.80
C ASP A 148 0.59 17.30 3.24
N PRO A 149 1.32 17.95 2.32
CA PRO A 149 2.55 17.38 1.76
C PRO A 149 3.64 17.05 2.78
N ALA A 150 3.88 17.92 3.77
CA ALA A 150 4.92 17.72 4.78
C ALA A 150 4.54 16.61 5.76
N GLY A 151 3.28 16.60 6.22
CA GLY A 151 2.71 15.58 7.06
C GLY A 151 2.75 14.18 6.43
N ARG A 152 2.46 14.05 5.13
CA ARG A 152 2.56 12.75 4.44
C ARG A 152 3.98 12.19 4.44
N LEU A 153 4.98 13.02 4.15
CA LEU A 153 6.37 12.56 4.14
C LEU A 153 6.86 12.25 5.55
N LEU A 154 6.49 13.09 6.52
CA LEU A 154 6.74 12.85 7.93
C LEU A 154 6.14 11.51 8.36
N TRP A 155 4.88 11.25 8.04
CA TRP A 155 4.22 10.00 8.38
C TRP A 155 4.84 8.80 7.67
N ALA A 156 5.28 8.97 6.43
CA ALA A 156 6.01 7.94 5.70
C ALA A 156 7.36 7.59 6.35
N ALA A 157 8.00 8.52 7.06
CA ALA A 157 9.23 8.28 7.80
C ALA A 157 8.98 7.66 9.20
N LEU A 158 7.96 8.16 9.89
CA LEU A 158 7.62 7.75 11.25
C LEU A 158 6.91 6.40 11.31
N GLY A 159 5.90 6.18 10.47
CA GLY A 159 5.09 4.97 10.47
C GLY A 159 5.55 3.95 9.44
N ASP A 160 5.65 2.69 9.85
CA ASP A 160 5.73 1.57 8.93
C ASP A 160 4.34 0.96 8.68
N PHE A 161 3.88 1.10 7.45
CA PHE A 161 2.61 0.56 6.96
C PHE A 161 2.69 -0.96 6.74
N ALA A 162 1.55 -1.64 6.64
CA ALA A 162 1.49 -3.03 6.19
C ALA A 162 2.08 -3.21 4.78
N ALA A 163 1.71 -2.29 3.89
CA ALA A 163 2.19 -2.17 2.52
C ALA A 163 2.14 -0.71 2.07
N PHE A 164 2.83 -0.35 0.99
CA PHE A 164 2.75 0.98 0.38
C PHE A 164 2.61 0.89 -1.16
N PRO A 165 2.03 1.91 -1.83
CA PRO A 165 1.89 1.90 -3.28
C PRO A 165 3.25 1.76 -3.98
N ALA A 166 3.35 0.85 -4.95
CA ALA A 166 4.56 0.65 -5.73
C ALA A 166 4.94 1.93 -6.48
N PRO A 167 6.19 2.42 -6.41
CA PRO A 167 6.57 3.70 -7.01
C PRO A 167 6.19 3.82 -8.48
N TYR A 168 6.41 2.76 -9.25
CA TYR A 168 6.20 2.71 -10.70
C TYR A 168 5.15 1.68 -11.13
N ALA A 169 4.22 1.29 -10.25
CA ALA A 169 3.14 0.38 -10.62
C ALA A 169 1.83 0.74 -9.90
N ALA A 170 0.72 0.20 -10.44
CA ALA A 170 -0.60 0.27 -9.81
C ALA A 170 -0.84 -0.87 -8.79
N ASP A 171 0.25 -1.41 -8.24
CA ASP A 171 0.32 -2.53 -7.29
C ASP A 171 0.83 -2.05 -5.93
N TRP A 172 0.89 -2.97 -4.96
CA TRP A 172 1.29 -2.71 -3.59
C TRP A 172 2.59 -3.44 -3.23
N VAL A 173 3.49 -2.75 -2.54
CA VAL A 173 4.76 -3.29 -2.05
C VAL A 173 4.57 -3.75 -0.60
N PRO A 174 4.76 -5.06 -0.31
CA PRO A 174 4.77 -5.54 1.07
C PRO A 174 5.81 -4.78 1.91
N ASN A 175 5.45 -4.45 3.16
CA ASN A 175 6.34 -3.73 4.08
C ASN A 175 6.41 -4.44 5.44
N ARG A 176 5.34 -4.38 6.25
CA ARG A 176 5.25 -5.08 7.55
C ARG A 176 4.44 -6.35 7.52
N VAL A 177 3.71 -6.57 6.44
CA VAL A 177 2.80 -7.69 6.32
C VAL A 177 3.13 -8.42 5.03
N THR A 178 2.96 -9.74 5.02
CA THR A 178 2.83 -10.51 3.79
C THR A 178 1.51 -11.26 3.81
N ALA A 179 0.77 -11.22 2.71
CA ALA A 179 -0.53 -11.87 2.60
C ALA A 179 -0.47 -13.11 1.69
N THR A 180 -1.05 -14.22 2.13
CA THR A 180 -1.28 -15.41 1.30
C THR A 180 -2.75 -15.77 1.30
N PRO A 181 -3.31 -16.25 0.18
CA PRO A 181 -4.67 -16.77 0.18
C PRO A 181 -4.76 -17.92 1.18
N GLY A 182 -5.84 -17.94 1.96
CA GLY A 182 -6.21 -19.07 2.79
C GLY A 182 -6.86 -20.17 1.96
N ALA A 183 -7.43 -21.18 2.63
CA ALA A 183 -8.31 -22.12 1.96
C ALA A 183 -9.52 -21.35 1.41
N ALA A 184 -9.88 -21.58 0.13
CA ALA A 184 -11.05 -20.97 -0.49
C ALA A 184 -12.33 -21.28 0.32
N ALA A 185 -13.31 -20.37 0.34
CA ALA A 185 -14.64 -20.48 0.95
C ALA A 185 -14.76 -21.56 2.06
N GLY A 186 -14.46 -21.18 3.30
CA GLY A 186 -14.23 -22.13 4.39
C GLY A 186 -15.03 -21.85 5.65
N ALA A 187 -15.15 -22.88 6.50
CA ALA A 187 -15.67 -22.74 7.85
C ALA A 187 -14.80 -21.76 8.65
N ILE A 188 -15.44 -20.78 9.28
CA ILE A 188 -14.78 -19.89 10.21
C ILE A 188 -14.58 -20.65 11.53
N PRO A 189 -13.36 -20.68 12.11
CA PRO A 189 -13.14 -21.27 13.41
C PRO A 189 -14.07 -20.67 14.47
N GLU A 190 -14.61 -21.51 15.34
CA GLU A 190 -15.61 -21.09 16.34
C GLU A 190 -15.06 -20.00 17.27
N ASP A 191 -13.77 -20.09 17.57
CA ASP A 191 -13.00 -19.19 18.43
C ASP A 191 -12.46 -17.93 17.71
N ALA A 192 -12.74 -17.75 16.41
CA ALA A 192 -12.39 -16.52 15.71
C ALA A 192 -13.16 -15.34 16.33
N LEU A 193 -12.52 -14.17 16.39
CA LEU A 193 -13.07 -12.98 17.04
C LEU A 193 -13.80 -12.07 16.05
N LYS A 194 -14.94 -11.52 16.47
CA LYS A 194 -15.68 -10.48 15.75
C LYS A 194 -16.22 -9.45 16.75
N PRO A 195 -16.28 -8.14 16.41
CA PRO A 195 -16.90 -7.16 17.28
C PRO A 195 -18.38 -7.49 17.52
N ASP A 196 -18.80 -7.44 18.77
CA ASP A 196 -20.20 -7.55 19.16
C ASP A 196 -20.86 -6.15 19.14
N PRO A 197 -21.89 -5.91 18.30
CA PRO A 197 -22.55 -4.61 18.22
C PRO A 197 -23.19 -4.16 19.54
N GLY A 198 -23.64 -5.10 20.38
CA GLY A 198 -24.35 -4.80 21.62
C GLY A 198 -23.44 -4.44 22.79
N SER A 199 -22.38 -5.22 23.03
CA SER A 199 -21.50 -5.03 24.18
C SER A 199 -20.26 -4.17 23.90
N GLY A 200 -19.94 -3.91 22.63
CA GLY A 200 -18.69 -3.23 22.24
C GLY A 200 -17.41 -4.05 22.51
N THR A 201 -17.56 -5.33 22.92
CA THR A 201 -16.47 -6.29 23.14
C THR A 201 -16.24 -7.15 21.89
N ALA A 202 -15.14 -7.92 21.87
CA ALA A 202 -14.96 -8.96 20.86
C ALA A 202 -15.53 -10.28 21.38
N ARG A 203 -16.38 -10.91 20.57
CA ARG A 203 -16.94 -12.25 20.85
C ARG A 203 -16.44 -13.27 19.85
N GLU A 204 -16.51 -14.52 20.27
CA GLU A 204 -16.28 -15.67 19.38
C GLU A 204 -17.41 -15.78 18.36
N VAL A 205 -17.06 -16.16 17.14
CA VAL A 205 -18.00 -16.29 16.01
C VAL A 205 -18.98 -17.44 16.23
N GLY A 206 -18.53 -18.52 16.88
CA GLY A 206 -19.32 -19.70 17.17
C GLY A 206 -19.48 -20.66 15.99
N LYS A 207 -20.26 -21.73 16.19
CA LYS A 207 -20.35 -22.88 15.29
C LYS A 207 -21.03 -22.56 13.96
N GLY A 208 -20.63 -23.29 12.91
CA GLY A 208 -21.36 -23.37 11.64
C GLY A 208 -21.35 -22.09 10.80
N LYS A 209 -20.39 -21.18 11.02
CA LYS A 209 -20.23 -19.96 10.23
C LYS A 209 -19.22 -20.19 9.10
N THR A 210 -19.46 -19.53 7.98
CA THR A 210 -18.62 -19.62 6.78
C THR A 210 -18.22 -18.23 6.30
N ALA A 211 -17.11 -18.16 5.57
CA ALA A 211 -16.65 -16.94 4.91
C ALA A 211 -16.46 -17.19 3.42
N GLU A 212 -16.60 -16.14 2.61
CA GLU A 212 -16.35 -16.23 1.17
C GLU A 212 -14.84 -16.28 0.87
N ALA A 213 -14.04 -15.58 1.68
CA ALA A 213 -12.58 -15.60 1.56
C ALA A 213 -11.89 -15.64 2.92
N GLN A 214 -10.75 -16.32 2.95
CA GLN A 214 -9.77 -16.29 4.04
C GLN A 214 -8.46 -15.73 3.46
N THR A 215 -7.83 -14.81 4.19
CA THR A 215 -6.45 -14.41 3.91
C THR A 215 -5.61 -14.60 5.17
N THR A 216 -4.48 -15.29 5.03
CA THR A 216 -3.48 -15.42 6.09
C THR A 216 -2.47 -14.29 5.96
N TYR A 217 -2.27 -13.56 7.06
CA TYR A 217 -1.32 -12.48 7.16
C TYR A 217 -0.21 -12.84 8.14
N ARG A 218 1.03 -12.70 7.68
CA ARG A 218 2.22 -12.80 8.53
C ARG A 218 2.72 -11.39 8.81
N VAL A 219 2.82 -11.02 10.08
CA VAL A 219 3.17 -9.67 10.52
C VAL A 219 4.61 -9.66 11.01
N SER A 220 5.48 -8.87 10.39
CA SER A 220 6.85 -8.67 10.82
C SER A 220 6.90 -7.70 12.01
N ALA A 221 6.82 -8.26 13.22
CA ALA A 221 6.82 -7.49 14.46
C ALA A 221 8.22 -6.93 14.78
N SER A 222 8.24 -5.76 15.43
CA SER A 222 9.44 -5.11 15.95
C SER A 222 9.09 -4.26 17.17
N ALA A 223 10.06 -3.55 17.75
CA ALA A 223 9.78 -2.59 18.80
C ALA A 223 9.02 -1.37 18.26
N PHE A 224 8.16 -0.80 19.10
CA PHE A 224 7.66 0.57 18.96
C PHE A 224 8.67 1.56 19.58
N HIS A 225 8.51 2.84 19.27
CA HIS A 225 9.39 3.91 19.78
C HIS A 225 9.36 4.10 21.30
N ASP A 226 8.37 3.55 22.00
CA ASP A 226 8.32 3.51 23.47
C ASP A 226 9.10 2.32 24.07
N GLY A 227 9.71 1.48 23.24
CA GLY A 227 10.49 0.31 23.62
C GLY A 227 9.67 -0.97 23.78
N THR A 228 8.34 -0.89 23.68
CA THR A 228 7.48 -2.06 23.82
C THR A 228 7.46 -2.87 22.52
N ARG A 229 7.28 -4.19 22.61
CA ARG A 229 7.25 -5.07 21.43
C ARG A 229 5.86 -5.14 20.84
N MET A 230 5.77 -5.20 19.51
CA MET A 230 4.51 -5.48 18.83
C MET A 230 4.05 -6.91 19.11
N THR A 231 2.76 -7.07 19.44
CA THR A 231 2.13 -8.38 19.70
C THR A 231 1.00 -8.66 18.69
N ALA A 232 0.42 -9.86 18.74
CA ALA A 232 -0.74 -10.18 17.91
C ALA A 232 -1.93 -9.24 18.17
N ALA A 233 -2.05 -8.68 19.38
CA ALA A 233 -3.08 -7.70 19.71
C ALA A 233 -2.96 -6.42 18.87
N ASP A 234 -1.73 -5.96 18.59
CA ASP A 234 -1.50 -4.79 17.74
C ASP A 234 -1.91 -5.01 16.27
N ALA A 235 -1.85 -6.25 15.79
CA ALA A 235 -2.31 -6.62 14.45
C ALA A 235 -3.84 -6.81 14.38
N VAL A 236 -4.44 -7.35 15.44
CA VAL A 236 -5.89 -7.64 15.48
C VAL A 236 -6.72 -6.39 15.82
N TYR A 237 -6.22 -5.49 16.66
CA TYR A 237 -7.00 -4.34 17.11
C TYR A 237 -7.51 -3.44 15.96
N PRO A 238 -6.67 -3.05 14.96
CA PRO A 238 -7.13 -2.22 13.85
C PRO A 238 -8.18 -2.91 12.99
N VAL A 239 -8.13 -4.23 12.85
CA VAL A 239 -9.14 -5.05 12.15
C VAL A 239 -10.49 -4.95 12.85
N LEU A 240 -10.51 -5.17 14.17
CA LEU A 240 -11.73 -5.09 14.97
C LEU A 240 -12.31 -3.67 15.00
N LEU A 241 -11.46 -2.64 15.10
CA LEU A 241 -11.88 -1.23 15.03
C LEU A 241 -12.49 -0.89 13.66
N ALA A 242 -11.85 -1.29 12.57
CA ALA A 242 -12.35 -1.06 11.21
C ALA A 242 -13.67 -1.77 10.94
N ALA A 243 -13.83 -3.00 11.44
CA ALA A 243 -15.07 -3.74 11.36
C ALA A 243 -16.20 -3.06 12.15
N ARG A 244 -15.95 -2.66 13.40
CA ARG A 244 -16.94 -1.93 14.22
C ARG A 244 -17.37 -0.61 13.58
N ALA A 245 -16.42 0.16 13.05
CA ALA A 245 -16.69 1.43 12.37
C ALA A 245 -17.48 1.24 11.06
N SER A 246 -17.25 0.12 10.35
CA SER A 246 -17.97 -0.21 9.12
C SER A 246 -19.39 -0.70 9.40
N ALA A 247 -19.56 -1.53 10.42
CA ALA A 247 -20.87 -2.03 10.86
C ALA A 247 -21.81 -0.90 11.29
N ALA A 248 -21.27 0.13 11.98
CA ALA A 248 -22.02 1.35 12.31
C ALA A 248 -22.54 2.12 11.08
N LYS A 249 -22.02 1.84 9.89
CA LYS A 249 -22.45 2.40 8.60
C LYS A 249 -23.26 1.39 7.77
N GLY A 250 -23.73 0.30 8.38
CA GLY A 250 -24.49 -0.75 7.70
C GLY A 250 -23.65 -1.68 6.82
N ARG A 251 -22.32 -1.70 6.97
CA ARG A 251 -21.41 -2.55 6.18
C ARG A 251 -20.67 -3.54 7.06
N ASP A 252 -21.11 -4.80 7.03
CA ASP A 252 -20.49 -5.89 7.79
C ASP A 252 -19.64 -6.77 6.86
N TRP A 253 -18.35 -6.43 6.75
CA TRP A 253 -17.41 -7.10 5.84
C TRP A 253 -16.61 -8.23 6.51
N LEU A 254 -16.53 -8.22 7.84
CA LEU A 254 -15.67 -9.13 8.62
C LEU A 254 -16.48 -10.35 9.07
N GLY A 255 -16.11 -11.53 8.60
CA GLY A 255 -16.58 -12.81 9.13
C GLY A 255 -15.97 -13.13 10.49
N GLY A 256 -14.67 -12.89 10.66
CA GLY A 256 -13.93 -13.05 11.90
C GLY A 256 -12.42 -12.84 11.70
N VAL A 257 -11.68 -12.72 12.81
CA VAL A 257 -10.22 -12.67 12.82
C VAL A 257 -9.67 -13.61 13.88
N LYS A 258 -8.67 -14.41 13.54
CA LYS A 258 -8.06 -15.39 14.44
C LYS A 258 -6.55 -15.24 14.48
N VAL A 259 -5.98 -15.22 15.68
CA VAL A 259 -4.54 -15.42 15.85
C VAL A 259 -4.26 -16.92 15.73
N LEU A 260 -3.54 -17.32 14.69
CA LEU A 260 -3.22 -18.74 14.48
C LEU A 260 -2.07 -19.20 15.38
N ARG A 261 -1.01 -18.40 15.40
CA ARG A 261 0.22 -18.66 16.15
C ARG A 261 1.11 -17.43 16.14
N THR A 262 2.11 -17.44 17.00
CA THR A 262 3.21 -16.50 16.98
C THR A 262 4.49 -17.28 16.72
N GLU A 263 5.10 -17.04 15.56
CA GLU A 263 6.37 -17.67 15.21
C GLU A 263 7.53 -16.89 15.82
N THR A 264 8.56 -17.60 16.25
CA THR A 264 9.78 -17.00 16.81
C THR A 264 10.99 -17.56 16.06
N GLU A 265 11.81 -16.68 15.50
CA GLU A 265 13.04 -17.03 14.80
C GLU A 265 14.22 -16.35 15.52
N VAL A 266 15.23 -17.13 15.91
CA VAL A 266 16.46 -16.59 16.51
C VAL A 266 17.57 -16.63 15.46
N LYS A 267 18.07 -15.46 15.07
CA LYS A 267 19.22 -15.33 14.17
C LYS A 267 20.45 -14.94 14.95
N LYS A 268 21.56 -15.65 14.72
CA LYS A 268 22.86 -15.31 15.30
C LYS A 268 23.69 -14.56 14.27
N PHE A 269 24.27 -13.44 14.70
CA PHE A 269 25.24 -12.68 13.93
C PHE A 269 26.47 -12.47 14.81
N ALA A 270 27.56 -13.17 14.48
CA ALA A 270 28.70 -13.35 15.39
C ALA A 270 28.22 -13.84 16.76
N ASP A 271 28.56 -13.13 17.84
CA ASP A 271 28.23 -13.50 19.22
C ASP A 271 26.88 -12.95 19.71
N ILE A 272 26.13 -12.24 18.85
CA ILE A 272 24.84 -11.63 19.20
C ILE A 272 23.68 -12.43 18.61
N SER A 273 22.68 -12.72 19.45
CA SER A 273 21.43 -13.36 19.02
C SER A 273 20.30 -12.35 18.96
N PHE A 274 19.59 -12.28 17.84
CA PHE A 274 18.38 -11.49 17.68
C PHE A 274 17.16 -12.39 17.53
N THR A 275 16.10 -12.07 18.27
CA THR A 275 14.83 -12.78 18.23
C THR A 275 13.82 -11.99 17.42
N PHE A 276 13.39 -12.56 16.29
CA PHE A 276 12.33 -12.03 15.44
C PHE A 276 11.02 -12.74 15.77
N VAL A 277 9.96 -11.96 15.92
CA VAL A 277 8.62 -12.47 16.25
C VAL A 277 7.70 -12.19 15.08
N THR A 278 6.91 -13.18 14.67
CA THR A 278 5.96 -13.05 13.57
C THR A 278 4.59 -13.55 14.00
N PRO A 279 3.68 -12.67 14.43
CA PRO A 279 2.27 -13.01 14.56
C PRO A 279 1.69 -13.44 13.21
N VAL A 280 1.02 -14.58 13.19
CA VAL A 280 0.29 -15.09 12.03
C VAL A 280 -1.20 -15.04 12.34
N ILE A 281 -1.95 -14.27 11.56
CA ILE A 281 -3.39 -14.08 11.75
C ILE A 281 -4.15 -14.47 10.48
N ASP A 282 -5.34 -15.05 10.67
CA ASP A 282 -6.31 -15.25 9.61
C ASP A 282 -7.41 -14.19 9.70
N VAL A 283 -7.76 -13.61 8.56
CA VAL A 283 -8.91 -12.71 8.42
C VAL A 283 -9.88 -13.33 7.43
N TYR A 284 -11.12 -13.48 7.89
CA TYR A 284 -12.23 -14.05 7.15
C TYR A 284 -13.17 -12.93 6.70
N THR A 285 -13.45 -12.83 5.40
CA THR A 285 -14.23 -11.74 4.80
C THR A 285 -15.44 -12.25 4.03
N THR A 286 -16.47 -11.41 3.94
CA THR A 286 -17.71 -11.65 3.16
C THR A 286 -17.53 -11.32 1.68
N GLY A 287 -16.31 -11.32 1.17
CA GLY A 287 -15.98 -10.97 -0.20
C GLY A 287 -14.55 -11.34 -0.52
N ALA A 288 -14.30 -11.82 -1.75
CA ALA A 288 -12.97 -12.15 -2.22
C ALA A 288 -12.17 -10.88 -2.55
N LEU A 289 -10.89 -10.89 -2.16
CA LEU A 289 -9.93 -9.85 -2.52
C LEU A 289 -9.14 -10.29 -3.74
N ASP A 290 -8.99 -9.37 -4.69
CA ASP A 290 -8.09 -9.56 -5.83
C ASP A 290 -6.67 -9.88 -5.31
N PRO A 291 -5.95 -10.83 -5.94
CA PRO A 291 -4.61 -11.22 -5.49
C PRO A 291 -3.64 -10.05 -5.29
N ALA A 292 -3.71 -9.04 -6.17
CA ALA A 292 -2.87 -7.85 -6.12
C ALA A 292 -3.22 -6.90 -4.97
N GLU A 293 -4.43 -6.99 -4.43
CA GLU A 293 -4.96 -6.08 -3.42
C GLU A 293 -4.84 -6.62 -1.99
N ARG A 294 -4.81 -7.96 -1.82
CA ARG A 294 -4.71 -8.63 -0.51
C ARG A 294 -3.63 -8.04 0.39
N GLN A 295 -2.48 -7.72 -0.20
CA GLN A 295 -1.32 -7.22 0.52
C GLN A 295 -1.58 -5.89 1.27
N ALA A 296 -2.49 -5.07 0.77
CA ALA A 296 -2.84 -3.78 1.35
C ALA A 296 -4.26 -3.75 1.95
N ALA A 297 -4.99 -4.87 1.87
CA ALA A 297 -6.36 -4.96 2.33
C ALA A 297 -6.50 -5.11 3.85
N LEU A 298 -5.46 -5.57 4.56
CA LEU A 298 -5.48 -5.68 6.02
C LEU A 298 -5.60 -4.30 6.65
N PRO A 299 -6.66 -4.01 7.44
CA PRO A 299 -6.65 -2.83 8.31
C PRO A 299 -5.45 -2.91 9.26
N TRP A 300 -4.55 -1.93 9.15
CA TRP A 300 -3.25 -1.93 9.84
C TRP A 300 -3.19 -0.79 10.87
N SER A 301 -2.16 -0.71 11.71
CA SER A 301 -1.82 0.50 12.44
C SER A 301 -0.31 0.56 12.69
N PRO A 302 0.37 1.65 12.31
CA PRO A 302 1.77 1.88 12.67
C PRO A 302 1.98 2.25 14.15
N VAL A 303 0.91 2.53 14.90
CA VAL A 303 0.96 2.91 16.34
C VAL A 303 0.47 1.76 17.21
N PRO A 304 0.98 1.60 18.44
CA PRO A 304 0.55 0.53 19.34
C PRO A 304 -0.91 0.69 19.76
N TRP A 305 -1.53 -0.42 20.18
CA TRP A 305 -2.93 -0.42 20.60
C TRP A 305 -3.23 0.61 21.71
N THR A 306 -2.28 0.90 22.59
CA THR A 306 -2.42 1.92 23.66
C THR A 306 -2.65 3.32 23.08
N VAL A 307 -1.93 3.69 22.02
CA VAL A 307 -2.13 4.98 21.33
C VAL A 307 -3.45 5.01 20.59
N LEU A 308 -3.86 3.91 19.94
CA LEU A 308 -5.19 3.82 19.31
C LEU A 308 -6.30 4.01 20.35
N THR A 309 -6.17 3.41 21.54
CA THR A 309 -7.10 3.60 22.65
C THR A 309 -7.20 5.06 23.08
N LEU A 310 -6.07 5.78 23.20
CA LEU A 310 -6.10 7.21 23.51
C LEU A 310 -6.83 8.04 22.44
N ILE A 311 -6.69 7.68 21.17
CA ILE A 311 -7.40 8.34 20.06
C ILE A 311 -8.91 8.10 20.12
N GLU A 312 -9.34 6.90 20.49
CA GLU A 312 -10.76 6.57 20.70
C GLU A 312 -11.33 7.32 21.90
N GLU A 313 -10.62 7.35 23.03
CA GLU A 313 -11.03 8.07 24.25
C GLU A 313 -11.15 9.57 24.01
N ALA A 314 -10.19 10.18 23.31
CA ALA A 314 -10.25 11.60 22.96
C ALA A 314 -11.49 11.94 22.11
N GLN A 315 -11.88 11.05 21.19
CA GLN A 315 -13.10 11.21 20.40
C GLN A 315 -14.37 11.02 21.23
N ALA A 316 -14.43 9.95 22.02
CA ALA A 316 -15.58 9.59 22.84
C ALA A 316 -15.90 10.69 23.86
N ARG A 317 -14.86 11.33 24.42
CA ARG A 317 -14.97 12.44 25.38
C ARG A 317 -15.14 13.81 24.73
N GLY A 318 -15.14 13.88 23.40
CA GLY A 318 -15.28 15.13 22.66
C GLY A 318 -14.11 16.10 22.84
N TRP A 319 -12.91 15.60 23.14
CA TRP A 319 -11.72 16.44 23.29
C TRP A 319 -11.13 16.87 21.95
N ALA A 320 -11.20 16.00 20.95
CA ALA A 320 -10.75 16.28 19.60
C ALA A 320 -11.46 15.38 18.58
N ALA A 321 -11.47 15.81 17.33
CA ALA A 321 -11.97 15.02 16.20
C ALA A 321 -10.82 14.51 15.33
N VAL A 322 -10.95 13.32 14.75
CA VAL A 322 -9.87 12.69 13.96
C VAL A 322 -9.72 13.22 12.54
N THR A 323 -10.81 13.65 11.91
CA THR A 323 -10.78 14.24 10.57
C THR A 323 -10.98 15.75 10.64
N ARG A 324 -10.45 16.46 9.64
CA ARG A 324 -10.58 17.91 9.52
C ARG A 324 -12.04 18.32 9.40
N GLU A 325 -12.80 17.57 8.61
CA GLU A 325 -14.22 17.83 8.33
C GLU A 325 -15.05 17.70 9.61
N GLU A 326 -14.78 16.67 10.41
CA GLU A 326 -15.48 16.44 11.67
C GLU A 326 -15.07 17.48 12.73
N ALA A 327 -13.80 17.85 12.78
CA ALA A 327 -13.29 18.93 13.64
C ALA A 327 -14.02 20.25 13.36
N ALA A 328 -14.14 20.62 12.07
CA ALA A 328 -14.87 21.80 11.65
C ALA A 328 -16.37 21.71 11.99
N ARG A 329 -17.01 20.57 11.67
CA ARG A 329 -18.45 20.34 11.89
C ARG A 329 -18.83 20.44 13.37
N ARG A 330 -18.03 19.85 14.26
CA ARG A 330 -18.27 19.82 15.71
C ARG A 330 -17.62 20.97 16.48
N ARG A 331 -16.84 21.82 15.80
CA ARG A 331 -16.03 22.89 16.42
C ARG A 331 -15.09 22.36 17.50
N LEU A 332 -14.50 21.20 17.25
CA LEU A 332 -13.50 20.59 18.12
C LEU A 332 -12.11 20.78 17.52
N PRO A 333 -11.03 20.75 18.34
CA PRO A 333 -9.68 20.64 17.83
C PRO A 333 -9.53 19.42 16.91
N TRP A 334 -8.76 19.57 15.84
CA TRP A 334 -8.32 18.42 15.03
C TRP A 334 -7.22 17.69 15.82
N LEU A 335 -7.43 16.41 16.09
CA LEU A 335 -6.58 15.60 16.96
C LEU A 335 -5.11 15.69 16.53
N ASP A 336 -4.23 16.09 17.45
CA ASP A 336 -2.79 16.19 17.22
C ASP A 336 -2.02 15.62 18.41
N LEU A 337 -1.29 14.52 18.19
CA LEU A 337 -0.64 13.77 19.27
C LEU A 337 0.69 14.38 19.74
N ALA A 338 1.16 15.46 19.10
CA ALA A 338 2.47 16.05 19.38
C ALA A 338 2.42 17.53 19.74
N ARG A 339 1.62 18.32 19.03
CA ARG A 339 1.69 19.78 19.06
C ARG A 339 0.64 20.40 19.99
N ASP A 340 -0.52 19.77 20.18
CA ASP A 340 -1.58 20.30 21.04
C ASP A 340 -1.27 20.07 22.53
N ALA A 341 -0.87 21.13 23.24
CA ALA A 341 -0.52 21.05 24.66
C ALA A 341 -1.70 20.66 25.57
N LYS A 342 -2.90 21.16 25.26
CA LYS A 342 -4.10 20.90 26.06
C LYS A 342 -4.51 19.43 25.92
N LEU A 343 -4.57 18.93 24.69
CA LEU A 343 -4.89 17.53 24.43
C LEU A 343 -3.87 16.61 25.09
N LYS A 344 -2.57 16.90 24.96
CA LYS A 344 -1.52 16.08 25.60
C LYS A 344 -1.66 16.02 27.12
N ALA A 345 -2.01 17.12 27.78
CA ALA A 345 -2.24 17.10 29.23
C ALA A 345 -3.42 16.19 29.61
N GLN A 346 -4.52 16.22 28.83
CA GLN A 346 -5.68 15.35 29.05
C GLN A 346 -5.33 13.87 28.82
N LEU A 347 -4.58 13.57 27.75
CA LEU A 347 -4.11 12.21 27.45
C LEU A 347 -3.15 11.67 28.52
N ALA A 348 -2.26 12.52 29.07
CA ALA A 348 -1.38 12.13 30.16
C ALA A 348 -2.15 11.66 31.40
N GLY A 349 -3.21 12.39 31.78
CA GLY A 349 -4.09 11.97 32.89
C GLY A 349 -4.80 10.63 32.64
N LEU A 350 -5.19 10.35 31.39
CA LEU A 350 -5.73 9.03 31.02
C LEU A 350 -4.68 7.93 31.14
N VAL A 351 -3.46 8.16 30.65
CA VAL A 351 -2.35 7.21 30.80
C VAL A 351 -2.06 6.93 32.28
N ASP A 352 -2.16 7.93 33.15
CA ASP A 352 -1.99 7.75 34.59
C ASP A 352 -3.06 6.84 35.19
N THR A 353 -4.32 7.10 34.83
CA THR A 353 -5.48 6.28 35.23
C THR A 353 -5.34 4.85 34.72
N TYR A 354 -5.05 4.66 33.44
CA TYR A 354 -5.02 3.36 32.78
C TYR A 354 -3.84 2.48 33.17
N ALA A 355 -2.67 3.05 33.46
CA ALA A 355 -1.58 2.24 34.01
C ALA A 355 -1.86 1.80 35.45
N THR A 356 -2.71 2.50 36.20
CA THR A 356 -3.12 2.09 37.56
C THR A 356 -4.17 0.99 37.50
N GLN A 357 -5.06 1.05 36.50
CA GLN A 357 -6.15 0.09 36.30
C GLN A 357 -5.76 -1.14 35.47
N ASN A 358 -4.53 -1.19 34.93
CA ASN A 358 -4.12 -2.17 33.93
C ASN A 358 -5.14 -2.26 32.79
N TYR A 359 -5.60 -1.10 32.32
CA TYR A 359 -6.76 -1.01 31.43
C TYR A 359 -6.52 -1.76 30.12
N ILE A 360 -7.45 -2.65 29.76
CA ILE A 360 -7.47 -3.35 28.48
C ILE A 360 -8.73 -2.92 27.72
N PRO A 361 -8.60 -2.41 26.48
CA PRO A 361 -9.75 -2.05 25.65
C PRO A 361 -10.71 -3.24 25.49
N PRO A 362 -12.04 -3.01 25.51
CA PRO A 362 -13.03 -4.09 25.43
C PRO A 362 -12.83 -5.10 24.29
N LEU A 363 -12.35 -4.66 23.12
CA LEU A 363 -12.07 -5.52 21.97
C LEU A 363 -10.84 -6.43 22.14
N LEU A 364 -9.96 -6.13 23.09
CA LEU A 364 -8.69 -6.83 23.32
C LEU A 364 -8.68 -7.71 24.58
N LYS A 365 -9.77 -7.76 25.35
CA LYS A 365 -9.86 -8.54 26.60
C LYS A 365 -9.50 -10.02 26.46
N LYS A 366 -9.67 -10.61 25.27
CA LYS A 366 -9.31 -12.01 24.98
C LYS A 366 -7.87 -12.22 24.48
N LEU A 367 -7.13 -11.14 24.23
CA LEU A 367 -5.83 -11.17 23.56
C LEU A 367 -4.69 -10.59 24.41
N VAL A 368 -5.01 -9.66 25.32
CA VAL A 368 -4.01 -8.94 26.13
C VAL A 368 -4.16 -9.36 27.59
N ALA A 369 -3.04 -9.73 28.21
CA ALA A 369 -2.97 -10.02 29.64
C ALA A 369 -2.79 -8.74 30.47
N ALA A 370 -3.17 -8.79 31.75
CA ALA A 370 -3.16 -7.61 32.62
C ALA A 370 -1.74 -7.06 32.89
N ASP A 371 -0.75 -7.94 32.96
CA ASP A 371 0.66 -7.61 33.09
C ASP A 371 1.23 -6.95 31.81
N GLU A 372 0.86 -7.47 30.63
CA GLU A 372 1.16 -6.80 29.36
C GLU A 372 0.57 -5.38 29.35
N ALA A 373 -0.72 -5.23 29.68
CA ALA A 373 -1.38 -3.93 29.72
C ALA A 373 -0.69 -2.96 30.67
N GLN A 374 -0.35 -3.41 31.88
CA GLN A 374 0.39 -2.62 32.86
C GLN A 374 1.71 -2.11 32.30
N HIS A 375 2.53 -3.01 31.74
CA HIS A 375 3.84 -2.67 31.17
C HIS A 375 3.71 -1.69 29.99
N ARG A 376 2.71 -1.88 29.13
CA ARG A 376 2.45 -1.04 27.95
C ARG A 376 2.07 0.39 28.35
N TRP A 377 1.18 0.56 29.33
CA TRP A 377 0.82 1.89 29.82
C TRP A 377 1.97 2.60 30.55
N GLN A 378 2.76 1.87 31.34
CA GLN A 378 3.95 2.42 31.99
C GLN A 378 5.00 2.89 30.98
N SER A 379 5.23 2.11 29.92
CA SER A 379 6.17 2.47 28.85
C SER A 379 5.70 3.71 28.09
N LEU A 380 4.40 3.82 27.78
CA LEU A 380 3.83 5.02 27.16
C LEU A 380 3.96 6.26 28.06
N ARG A 381 3.76 6.10 29.38
CA ARG A 381 3.98 7.18 30.37
C ARG A 381 5.43 7.67 30.32
N GLN A 382 6.39 6.76 30.40
CA GLN A 382 7.82 7.08 30.35
C GLN A 382 8.23 7.70 28.99
N PHE A 383 7.62 7.25 27.90
CA PHE A 383 7.82 7.84 26.58
C PHE A 383 7.35 9.31 26.58
N TYR A 384 6.13 9.59 27.04
CA TYR A 384 5.61 10.95 27.11
C TYR A 384 6.45 11.85 28.02
N GLN A 385 6.92 11.36 29.17
CA GLN A 385 7.80 12.13 30.07
C GLN A 385 9.12 12.52 29.41
N ARG A 386 9.70 11.64 28.58
CA ARG A 386 10.98 11.90 27.89
C ARG A 386 10.85 12.69 26.60
N ARG A 387 9.76 12.49 25.86
CA ARG A 387 9.59 13.01 24.48
C ARG A 387 8.54 14.11 24.37
N HIS A 388 7.69 14.27 25.38
CA HIS A 388 6.62 15.27 25.44
C HIS A 388 5.57 15.19 24.31
N HIS A 389 5.40 14.00 23.71
CA HIS A 389 4.34 13.69 22.74
C HIS A 389 3.87 12.23 22.85
N PHE A 390 2.72 11.91 22.24
CA PHE A 390 2.14 10.56 22.20
C PHE A 390 2.27 9.86 20.84
N LEU A 391 2.99 10.47 19.89
CA LEU A 391 3.27 9.87 18.58
C LEU A 391 4.32 8.73 18.68
N VAL A 392 3.93 7.61 19.30
CA VAL A 392 4.68 6.35 19.33
C VAL A 392 4.34 5.55 18.09
N THR A 393 5.34 5.14 17.32
CA THR A 393 5.15 4.40 16.07
C THR A 393 6.18 3.27 15.95
N ASN A 394 6.14 2.51 14.85
CA ASN A 394 7.01 1.37 14.57
C ASN A 394 8.02 1.61 13.45
N GLY A 395 8.12 2.82 12.89
CA GLY A 395 8.99 3.07 11.73
C GLY A 395 10.46 3.29 12.07
N PRO A 396 11.31 3.39 11.03
CA PRO A 396 12.77 3.50 11.18
C PRO A 396 13.25 4.86 11.69
N TYR A 397 12.38 5.88 11.69
CA TYR A 397 12.66 7.19 12.25
C TYR A 397 11.63 7.54 13.32
N GLN A 398 12.06 8.19 14.39
CA GLN A 398 11.19 8.71 15.45
C GLN A 398 11.19 10.23 15.45
N LEU A 399 10.10 10.82 15.93
CA LEU A 399 9.99 12.26 16.06
C LEU A 399 10.99 12.76 17.11
N GLY A 400 11.87 13.66 16.69
CA GLY A 400 12.82 14.33 17.57
C GLY A 400 12.28 15.70 17.98
N LYS A 401 12.72 16.74 17.28
CA LYS A 401 12.35 18.14 17.54
C LYS A 401 11.52 18.71 16.40
N TRP A 402 10.68 19.69 16.69
CA TRP A 402 9.96 20.43 15.67
C TRP A 402 9.81 21.91 16.01
N SER A 403 9.66 22.71 14.97
CA SER A 403 9.34 24.14 15.00
C SER A 403 8.38 24.45 13.84
N GLU A 404 8.00 25.72 13.68
CA GLU A 404 7.24 26.15 12.49
C GLU A 404 8.05 25.99 11.19
N ALA A 405 9.39 26.00 11.27
CA ALA A 405 10.27 25.98 10.11
C ALA A 405 10.83 24.59 9.77
N SER A 406 10.95 23.67 10.73
CA SER A 406 11.61 22.39 10.51
C SER A 406 11.15 21.30 11.47
N VAL A 407 11.22 20.05 11.01
CA VAL A 407 11.06 18.85 11.84
C VAL A 407 12.35 18.02 11.73
N THR A 408 12.89 17.58 12.86
CA THR A 408 14.04 16.69 12.96
C THR A 408 13.57 15.30 13.36
N LEU A 409 14.02 14.29 12.61
CA LEU A 409 13.73 12.89 12.88
C LEU A 409 15.02 12.18 13.27
N ASP A 410 14.97 11.42 14.35
CA ASP A 410 16.09 10.62 14.81
C ASP A 410 15.96 9.20 14.25
N VAL A 411 17.06 8.57 13.87
CA VAL A 411 17.05 7.15 13.50
C VAL A 411 16.68 6.32 14.73
N PHE A 412 15.69 5.44 14.60
CA PHE A 412 15.34 4.47 15.63
C PHE A 412 16.08 3.15 15.36
N ARG A 413 17.15 2.91 16.11
CA ARG A 413 18.01 1.74 15.95
C ARG A 413 17.47 0.54 16.73
N ASP A 414 16.45 -0.10 16.16
CA ASP A 414 15.94 -1.38 16.64
C ASP A 414 16.61 -2.54 15.89
N PHE A 415 17.35 -3.39 16.60
CA PHE A 415 17.98 -4.56 16.00
C PHE A 415 16.99 -5.66 15.60
N THR A 416 15.75 -5.59 16.08
CA THR A 416 14.64 -6.46 15.64
C THR A 416 13.87 -5.87 14.45
N TYR A 417 14.32 -4.73 13.90
CA TYR A 417 13.70 -4.12 12.72
C TYR A 417 13.75 -5.08 11.52
N PRO A 418 12.60 -5.45 10.93
CA PRO A 418 12.53 -6.58 10.02
C PRO A 418 12.88 -6.22 8.57
N ILE A 419 13.02 -4.94 8.26
CA ILE A 419 13.28 -4.47 6.90
C ILE A 419 14.76 -4.13 6.77
N GLY A 420 15.49 -5.00 6.08
CA GLY A 420 16.93 -4.84 5.87
C GLY A 420 17.28 -3.65 4.99
N VAL A 421 18.52 -3.17 5.13
CA VAL A 421 19.07 -2.12 4.26
C VAL A 421 19.05 -2.60 2.81
N GLY A 422 18.57 -1.74 1.92
CA GLY A 422 18.48 -2.02 0.49
C GLY A 422 17.28 -2.85 0.06
N ALA A 423 16.35 -3.19 0.97
CA ALA A 423 15.12 -3.92 0.65
C ALA A 423 14.30 -3.31 -0.50
N PHE A 424 14.47 -2.01 -0.76
CA PHE A 424 13.75 -1.25 -1.77
C PHE A 424 14.65 -0.65 -2.86
N ASP A 425 15.96 -0.97 -2.90
CA ASP A 425 16.93 -0.43 -3.87
C ASP A 425 16.55 -0.73 -5.33
N ARG A 426 15.78 -1.80 -5.57
CA ARG A 426 15.25 -2.14 -6.90
C ARG A 426 14.41 -1.02 -7.52
N PHE A 427 13.80 -0.14 -6.72
CA PHE A 427 13.04 1.00 -7.24
C PHE A 427 13.92 2.21 -7.59
N ALA A 428 15.21 2.21 -7.29
CA ALA A 428 16.08 3.32 -7.70
C ALA A 428 16.28 3.35 -9.23
N LEU A 429 16.03 2.23 -9.90
CA LEU A 429 16.27 2.03 -11.33
C LEU A 429 15.01 1.46 -12.01
N PRO A 430 14.07 2.30 -12.45
CA PRO A 430 12.86 1.86 -13.15
C PRO A 430 13.19 1.47 -14.60
N LEU A 431 13.75 0.27 -14.78
CA LEU A 431 14.13 -0.28 -16.08
C LEU A 431 12.95 -0.37 -17.06
N ARG A 432 13.21 -0.33 -18.35
CA ARG A 432 12.20 -0.40 -19.43
C ARG A 432 12.51 -1.51 -20.41
N ALA A 433 11.50 -1.87 -21.21
CA ALA A 433 11.64 -2.82 -22.30
C ALA A 433 10.83 -2.33 -23.52
N TRP A 434 11.26 -2.73 -24.71
CA TRP A 434 10.67 -2.33 -25.99
C TRP A 434 10.48 -3.53 -26.89
N ILE A 435 9.37 -3.53 -27.61
CA ILE A 435 9.12 -4.53 -28.65
C ILE A 435 9.86 -4.07 -29.90
N VAL A 436 10.82 -4.87 -30.34
CA VAL A 436 11.54 -4.66 -31.61
C VAL A 436 10.72 -5.21 -32.76
N ARG A 437 10.13 -6.40 -32.57
CA ARG A 437 9.32 -7.07 -33.58
C ARG A 437 8.32 -8.00 -32.91
N ALA A 438 7.10 -8.05 -33.43
CA ALA A 438 6.10 -9.05 -33.08
C ALA A 438 5.65 -9.76 -34.36
N THR A 439 5.69 -11.09 -34.38
CA THR A 439 5.32 -11.91 -35.55
C THR A 439 4.28 -12.94 -35.15
N ALA A 440 3.24 -13.11 -35.97
CA ALA A 440 2.17 -14.07 -35.72
C ALA A 440 2.54 -15.48 -36.20
N HIS A 441 2.28 -16.47 -35.34
CA HIS A 441 2.53 -17.88 -35.59
C HIS A 441 1.33 -18.68 -35.10
N GLY A 442 0.39 -19.00 -35.99
CA GLY A 442 -0.79 -19.81 -35.67
C GLY A 442 -1.61 -19.23 -34.51
N ASP A 443 -1.44 -19.80 -33.31
CA ASP A 443 -2.19 -19.48 -32.08
C ASP A 443 -1.45 -18.57 -31.07
N HIS A 444 -0.29 -18.01 -31.45
CA HIS A 444 0.50 -17.12 -30.60
C HIS A 444 1.25 -16.03 -31.39
N LEU A 445 1.83 -15.08 -30.66
CA LEU A 445 2.79 -14.12 -31.21
C LEU A 445 4.18 -14.41 -30.64
N GLU A 446 5.19 -14.40 -31.51
CA GLU A 446 6.59 -14.32 -31.11
C GLU A 446 7.03 -12.86 -31.03
N VAL A 447 7.51 -12.44 -29.86
CA VAL A 447 7.90 -11.07 -29.56
C VAL A 447 9.40 -11.00 -29.32
N GLN A 448 10.11 -10.28 -30.19
CA GLN A 448 11.49 -9.86 -29.98
C GLN A 448 11.52 -8.57 -29.18
N ALA A 449 12.36 -8.54 -28.15
CA ALA A 449 12.43 -7.44 -27.21
C ALA A 449 13.86 -6.94 -27.04
N ASP A 450 14.00 -5.63 -26.82
CA ASP A 450 15.16 -5.04 -26.15
C ASP A 450 14.77 -4.71 -24.71
N VAL A 451 15.73 -4.84 -23.79
CA VAL A 451 15.53 -4.63 -22.36
C VAL A 451 16.63 -3.71 -21.83
N GLU A 452 16.27 -2.77 -20.96
CA GLU A 452 17.26 -2.00 -20.21
C GLU A 452 17.88 -2.87 -19.13
N ARG A 453 19.21 -2.81 -19.03
CA ARG A 453 19.99 -3.39 -17.94
C ARG A 453 20.83 -2.29 -17.31
N ALA A 454 20.91 -2.28 -15.99
CA ALA A 454 21.83 -1.40 -15.29
C ALA A 454 23.18 -2.09 -15.11
N GLU A 455 24.22 -1.57 -15.75
CA GLU A 455 25.59 -1.96 -15.47
C GLU A 455 26.16 -1.05 -14.39
N ARG A 456 26.50 -1.64 -13.24
CA ARG A 456 27.00 -0.92 -12.07
C ARG A 456 28.52 -0.98 -12.03
N PHE A 457 29.15 0.14 -11.75
CA PHE A 457 30.59 0.26 -11.55
C PHE A 457 30.84 1.21 -10.37
N LEU A 458 31.49 0.70 -9.32
CA LEU A 458 31.64 1.41 -8.05
C LEU A 458 30.28 1.90 -7.52
N ARG A 459 30.11 3.21 -7.32
CA ARG A 459 28.87 3.89 -6.88
C ARG A 459 28.16 4.61 -8.03
N SER A 460 28.34 4.11 -9.25
CA SER A 460 27.74 4.65 -10.45
C SER A 460 27.15 3.53 -11.28
N TYR A 461 26.25 3.89 -12.19
CA TYR A 461 25.66 2.94 -13.12
C TYR A 461 25.48 3.61 -14.47
N ARG A 462 25.43 2.80 -15.52
CA ARG A 462 24.91 3.18 -16.83
C ARG A 462 23.79 2.22 -17.22
N LEU A 463 22.78 2.75 -17.91
CA LEU A 463 21.73 1.94 -18.49
C LEU A 463 22.13 1.54 -19.91
N LEU A 464 22.12 0.24 -20.17
CA LEU A 464 22.35 -0.34 -21.48
C LEU A 464 21.03 -0.87 -22.02
N ARG A 465 20.74 -0.65 -23.29
CA ARG A 465 19.62 -1.27 -24.00
C ARG A 465 20.17 -2.38 -24.87
N GLU A 466 19.80 -3.62 -24.55
CA GLU A 466 20.35 -4.82 -25.18
C GLU A 466 19.22 -5.77 -25.59
N PRO A 467 19.42 -6.65 -26.58
CA PRO A 467 18.46 -7.70 -26.90
C PRO A 467 18.15 -8.57 -25.67
N MET A 468 16.89 -8.94 -25.50
CA MET A 468 16.46 -9.81 -24.39
C MET A 468 17.26 -11.13 -24.38
N GLY A 469 17.74 -11.51 -23.20
CA GLY A 469 18.55 -12.72 -23.02
C GLY A 469 20.06 -12.51 -23.16
N THR A 470 20.51 -11.28 -23.45
CA THR A 470 21.93 -10.91 -23.33
C THR A 470 22.37 -11.09 -21.88
N VAL A 471 23.35 -11.96 -21.64
CA VAL A 471 23.93 -12.20 -20.31
C VAL A 471 25.00 -11.14 -20.04
N GLY A 472 24.92 -10.50 -18.87
CA GLY A 472 25.90 -9.52 -18.40
C GLY A 472 27.21 -10.15 -17.92
N ALA A 473 27.90 -9.46 -17.01
CA ALA A 473 29.06 -10.03 -16.30
C ALA A 473 28.66 -11.30 -15.51
N GLU A 474 29.63 -12.17 -15.20
CA GLU A 474 29.40 -13.47 -14.56
C GLU A 474 28.50 -13.35 -13.31
N GLY A 475 27.34 -14.02 -13.34
CA GLY A 475 26.42 -14.17 -12.21
C GLY A 475 25.10 -13.39 -12.32
N ASP A 476 24.95 -12.46 -13.26
CA ASP A 476 23.69 -11.72 -13.46
C ASP A 476 22.64 -12.59 -14.17
N LYS A 477 21.46 -12.75 -13.55
CA LYS A 477 20.29 -13.33 -14.23
C LYS A 477 19.63 -12.24 -15.09
N PRO A 478 19.37 -12.48 -16.38
CA PRO A 478 18.68 -11.50 -17.21
C PRO A 478 17.24 -11.29 -16.71
N ASP A 479 16.84 -10.04 -16.55
CA ASP A 479 15.45 -9.69 -16.27
C ASP A 479 14.59 -9.99 -17.49
N ILE A 480 13.83 -11.08 -17.45
CA ILE A 480 12.87 -11.41 -18.50
C ILE A 480 11.64 -10.51 -18.35
N PRO A 481 11.33 -9.64 -19.33
CA PRO A 481 10.16 -8.79 -19.28
C PRO A 481 8.87 -9.61 -19.35
N VAL A 482 7.82 -9.10 -18.74
CA VAL A 482 6.45 -9.57 -18.89
C VAL A 482 5.82 -8.85 -20.08
N CYS A 483 5.35 -9.59 -21.07
CA CYS A 483 4.45 -9.03 -22.07
C CYS A 483 3.02 -9.11 -21.55
N ARG A 484 2.34 -7.97 -21.37
CA ARG A 484 0.87 -7.96 -21.21
C ARG A 484 0.22 -7.61 -22.53
N PHE A 485 -0.96 -8.18 -22.78
CA PHE A 485 -1.68 -7.95 -24.02
C PHE A 485 -3.18 -7.76 -23.80
N VAL A 486 -3.79 -7.00 -24.70
CA VAL A 486 -5.24 -6.84 -24.86
C VAL A 486 -5.58 -7.08 -26.32
N ALA A 487 -6.34 -8.13 -26.61
CA ALA A 487 -6.88 -8.41 -27.94
C ALA A 487 -8.27 -7.81 -28.08
N LEU A 488 -8.44 -6.96 -29.10
CA LEU A 488 -9.70 -6.29 -29.43
C LEU A 488 -10.31 -6.92 -30.68
N SER A 489 -11.62 -7.18 -30.67
CA SER A 489 -12.37 -7.56 -31.86
C SER A 489 -12.54 -6.37 -32.82
N ALA A 490 -13.11 -6.63 -34.01
CA ALA A 490 -13.30 -5.62 -35.06
C ALA A 490 -14.18 -4.43 -34.62
N ASP A 491 -15.13 -4.66 -33.71
CA ASP A 491 -15.98 -3.64 -33.06
C ASP A 491 -15.27 -2.90 -31.91
N GLY A 492 -14.02 -3.26 -31.60
CA GLY A 492 -13.22 -2.65 -30.54
C GLY A 492 -13.54 -3.15 -29.14
N GLU A 493 -14.33 -4.22 -29.01
CA GLU A 493 -14.61 -4.89 -27.73
C GLU A 493 -13.44 -5.77 -27.28
N VAL A 494 -13.32 -5.98 -25.97
CA VAL A 494 -12.22 -6.75 -25.40
C VAL A 494 -12.52 -8.24 -25.56
N ALA A 495 -11.81 -8.90 -26.48
CA ALA A 495 -11.96 -10.32 -26.73
C ALA A 495 -11.12 -11.16 -25.76
N ARG A 496 -9.92 -10.68 -25.41
CA ARG A 496 -9.02 -11.39 -24.49
C ARG A 496 -7.99 -10.48 -23.85
N VAL A 497 -7.66 -10.76 -22.60
CA VAL A 497 -6.54 -10.14 -21.89
C VAL A 497 -5.63 -11.24 -21.36
N GLY A 498 -4.33 -10.97 -21.32
CA GLY A 498 -3.39 -11.89 -20.68
C GLY A 498 -2.01 -11.30 -20.49
N SER A 499 -1.12 -12.14 -19.99
CA SER A 499 0.29 -11.83 -19.85
C SER A 499 1.14 -13.08 -20.08
N SER A 500 2.37 -12.90 -20.56
CA SER A 500 3.34 -13.98 -20.72
C SER A 500 4.74 -13.54 -20.28
N ARG A 501 5.46 -14.49 -19.68
CA ARG A 501 6.91 -14.47 -19.44
C ARG A 501 7.60 -15.64 -20.16
N GLU A 502 6.85 -16.40 -20.94
CA GLU A 502 7.35 -17.60 -21.61
C GLU A 502 8.33 -17.19 -22.70
N VAL A 503 9.54 -17.77 -22.66
CA VAL A 503 10.58 -17.50 -23.64
C VAL A 503 10.91 -18.78 -24.39
N GLN A 504 10.84 -18.73 -25.71
CA GLN A 504 11.26 -19.81 -26.61
C GLN A 504 12.25 -19.22 -27.63
N SER A 505 13.42 -19.86 -27.77
CA SER A 505 14.46 -19.43 -28.71
C SER A 505 14.83 -17.94 -28.63
N GLY A 506 14.86 -17.37 -27.41
CA GLY A 506 15.17 -15.95 -27.18
C GLY A 506 14.04 -14.96 -27.51
N ARG A 507 12.82 -15.44 -27.79
CA ARG A 507 11.64 -14.62 -28.05
C ARG A 507 10.57 -14.87 -26.99
N LEU A 508 9.82 -13.83 -26.63
CA LEU A 508 8.65 -13.95 -25.77
C LEU A 508 7.49 -14.55 -26.55
N VAL A 509 6.88 -15.59 -26.01
CA VAL A 509 5.71 -16.24 -26.62
C VAL A 509 4.45 -15.69 -25.96
N VAL A 510 3.61 -15.00 -26.73
CA VAL A 510 2.35 -14.43 -26.25
C VAL A 510 1.20 -15.32 -26.71
N PRO A 511 0.59 -16.13 -25.82
CA PRO A 511 -0.41 -17.09 -26.23
C PRO A 511 -1.72 -16.39 -26.60
N LEU A 512 -2.23 -16.62 -27.81
CA LEU A 512 -3.49 -16.06 -28.32
C LEU A 512 -4.63 -17.11 -28.46
N LYS A 513 -4.38 -18.37 -28.08
CA LYS A 513 -5.40 -19.45 -27.97
C LYS A 513 -6.66 -19.04 -27.20
N GLY A 514 -7.83 -19.23 -27.81
CA GLY A 514 -9.14 -18.91 -27.20
C GLY A 514 -9.83 -17.69 -27.80
N LEU A 515 -9.17 -16.98 -28.72
CA LEU A 515 -9.86 -16.06 -29.63
C LEU A 515 -10.71 -16.85 -30.63
N ALA A 516 -11.91 -16.35 -30.94
CA ALA A 516 -12.81 -17.00 -31.88
C ALA A 516 -12.23 -17.01 -33.31
N LYS A 517 -12.44 -18.11 -34.04
CA LYS A 517 -11.90 -18.29 -35.40
C LYS A 517 -12.54 -17.28 -36.38
N GLY A 518 -11.77 -16.84 -37.38
CA GLY A 518 -12.27 -16.05 -38.51
C GLY A 518 -12.42 -14.54 -38.30
N GLY A 519 -12.26 -14.03 -37.07
CA GLY A 519 -12.31 -12.58 -36.79
C GLY A 519 -10.95 -11.89 -36.92
N PRO A 520 -10.86 -10.69 -37.52
CA PRO A 520 -9.67 -9.85 -37.37
C PRO A 520 -9.62 -9.28 -35.96
N TYR A 521 -8.47 -9.42 -35.31
CA TYR A 521 -8.19 -8.87 -34.00
C TYR A 521 -7.09 -7.82 -34.06
N THR A 522 -7.22 -6.79 -33.23
CA THR A 522 -6.15 -5.83 -32.94
C THR A 522 -5.57 -6.17 -31.59
N VAL A 523 -4.32 -6.63 -31.55
CA VAL A 523 -3.62 -6.99 -30.31
C VAL A 523 -2.71 -5.84 -29.89
N LEU A 524 -3.00 -5.27 -28.73
CA LEU A 524 -2.17 -4.27 -28.07
C LEU A 524 -1.20 -5.00 -27.15
N LEU A 525 0.11 -4.80 -27.34
CA LEU A 525 1.19 -5.42 -26.58
C LEU A 525 1.97 -4.35 -25.81
N ALA A 526 2.36 -4.66 -24.58
CA ALA A 526 3.25 -3.83 -23.78
C ALA A 526 4.22 -4.71 -22.98
N LEU A 527 5.49 -4.33 -22.97
CA LEU A 527 6.52 -5.00 -22.16
C LEU A 527 6.76 -4.25 -20.86
N TYR A 528 6.93 -5.03 -19.80
CA TYR A 528 7.16 -4.57 -18.44
C TYR A 528 8.34 -5.32 -17.85
N VAL A 529 9.31 -4.62 -17.27
CA VAL A 529 10.50 -5.25 -16.68
C VAL A 529 10.61 -4.85 -15.21
N ALA A 530 11.05 -5.80 -14.38
CA ALA A 530 11.13 -5.64 -12.93
C ALA A 530 9.82 -5.07 -12.33
N ASP A 531 9.93 -3.99 -11.54
CA ASP A 531 8.81 -3.31 -10.88
C ASP A 531 8.32 -2.05 -11.62
N ASN A 532 8.73 -1.84 -12.88
CA ASN A 532 8.33 -0.67 -13.65
C ASN A 532 7.18 -0.98 -14.61
N THR A 533 6.00 -0.44 -14.29
CA THR A 533 4.81 -0.52 -15.15
C THR A 533 4.27 0.83 -15.62
N VAL A 534 5.04 1.91 -15.51
CA VAL A 534 4.66 3.21 -16.05
C VAL A 534 5.28 3.47 -17.40
N ASN A 535 4.58 4.23 -18.24
CA ASN A 535 5.01 4.64 -19.58
C ASN A 535 5.55 3.47 -20.46
N PRO A 536 4.87 2.31 -20.51
CA PRO A 536 5.26 1.24 -21.44
C PRO A 536 5.07 1.73 -22.88
N GLN A 537 5.91 1.25 -23.80
CA GLN A 537 5.63 1.41 -25.22
C GLN A 537 4.54 0.40 -25.60
N ILE A 538 3.44 0.90 -26.18
CA ILE A 538 2.38 0.04 -26.71
C ILE A 538 2.67 -0.24 -28.18
N THR A 539 2.70 -1.51 -28.56
CA THR A 539 2.79 -1.97 -29.95
C THR A 539 1.48 -2.59 -30.37
N THR A 540 0.97 -2.19 -31.52
CA THR A 540 -0.29 -2.71 -32.07
C THR A 540 0.01 -3.70 -33.18
N VAL A 541 -0.59 -4.88 -33.12
CA VAL A 541 -0.42 -5.96 -34.10
C VAL A 541 -1.78 -6.42 -34.61
N SER A 542 -1.93 -6.51 -35.93
CA SER A 542 -3.10 -7.17 -36.52
C SER A 542 -2.91 -8.69 -36.46
N TYR A 543 -3.92 -9.39 -35.96
CA TYR A 543 -3.90 -10.85 -35.82
C TYR A 543 -5.18 -11.46 -36.40
N ARG A 544 -5.03 -12.56 -37.13
CA ARG A 544 -6.13 -13.40 -37.59
C ARG A 544 -5.79 -14.83 -37.17
N PRO A 545 -6.60 -15.47 -36.29
CA PRO A 545 -6.42 -16.88 -36.00
C PRO A 545 -6.58 -17.66 -37.30
N GLU A 546 -5.59 -18.46 -37.65
CA GLU A 546 -5.66 -19.32 -38.84
C GLU A 546 -6.88 -20.25 -38.74
N SER A 547 -7.61 -20.38 -39.85
CA SER A 547 -8.52 -21.50 -40.05
C SER A 547 -7.67 -22.76 -40.03
N ALA A 548 -7.94 -23.73 -39.14
CA ALA A 548 -7.36 -25.05 -39.30
C ALA A 548 -7.72 -25.57 -40.71
N PRO A 549 -6.78 -26.23 -41.42
CA PRO A 549 -7.02 -26.74 -42.76
C PRO A 549 -8.18 -27.72 -42.84
#